data_AF-A0A517M0U2-F1
#
_entry.id   AF-A0A517M0U2-F1
#
_cell.length_a   1.000
_cell.length_b   1.000
_cell.length_c   1.000
_cell.angle_alpha   90.00
_cell.angle_beta   90.00
_cell.angle_gamma   90.00
#
_symmetry.space_group_name_H-M   'P 1'
#
loop_
_entity.id
_entity.type
_entity.pdbx_description
1 polymer ?
#
loop_
_entity_poly.entity_id
_entity_poly.type
_entity_poly.pdbx_seq_one_letter_code
_entity_poly.pdbx_strand_id
1 'polypeptide(L)'
;MTSLPLHVQFRSFVDDDAKYERFVHACIRSRSGRGRLRHWQELLWSNFVDEVPGFTGMPVDDILDHFYFCPLHQNPLTEMAVHIPADLIVTTVGSSDPNTPYGFRHPFAVPHSSETHEIRLDTCPKCLALADRNRENPSG
;
A
#
# COMPACT_ATOMS: atom_id res chain seq x y z
N MET A 1 -12.35 -24.17 14.05
CA MET A 1 -12.28 -22.71 14.34
C MET A 1 -11.21 -22.13 13.45
N THR A 2 -11.58 -21.44 12.39
CA THR A 2 -10.61 -20.71 11.55
C THR A 2 -10.21 -19.45 12.30
N SER A 3 -8.95 -19.39 12.75
CA SER A 3 -8.37 -18.16 13.28
C SER A 3 -8.54 -17.04 12.23
N LEU A 4 -8.93 -15.84 12.66
CA LEU A 4 -9.06 -14.70 11.77
C LEU A 4 -7.70 -14.39 11.12
N PRO A 5 -7.64 -13.87 9.88
CA PRO A 5 -6.37 -13.43 9.30
C PRO A 5 -5.66 -12.40 10.18
N LEU A 6 -4.32 -12.41 10.22
CA LEU A 6 -3.52 -11.52 11.07
C LEU A 6 -3.90 -10.04 10.90
N HIS A 7 -4.07 -9.56 9.67
CA HIS A 7 -4.42 -8.17 9.42
C HIS A 7 -5.80 -7.79 10.00
N VAL A 8 -6.74 -8.75 10.08
CA VAL A 8 -8.06 -8.55 10.71
C VAL A 8 -7.91 -8.48 12.22
N GLN A 9 -7.16 -9.41 12.83
CA GLN A 9 -6.90 -9.39 14.27
C GLN A 9 -6.19 -8.10 14.68
N PHE A 10 -5.18 -7.68 13.91
CA PHE A 10 -4.43 -6.46 14.15
C PHE A 10 -5.30 -5.21 14.00
N ARG A 11 -6.16 -5.14 12.97
CA ARG A 11 -7.11 -4.03 12.82
C ARG A 11 -8.02 -3.90 14.03
N SER A 12 -8.58 -5.02 14.50
CA SER A 12 -9.43 -5.04 15.70
C SER A 12 -8.70 -4.60 16.97
N PHE A 13 -7.42 -4.96 17.12
CA PHE A 13 -6.59 -4.49 18.23
C PHE A 13 -6.32 -2.97 18.16
N VAL A 14 -6.03 -2.45 16.96
CA VAL A 14 -5.71 -1.02 16.80
C VAL A 14 -6.92 -0.13 17.11
N ASP A 15 -8.14 -0.61 16.80
CA ASP A 15 -9.44 0.06 17.04
C ASP A 15 -9.49 1.53 16.56
N ASP A 16 -8.69 1.83 15.53
CA ASP A 16 -8.57 3.14 14.90
C ASP A 16 -8.14 2.91 13.45
N ASP A 17 -9.09 3.11 12.53
CA ASP A 17 -8.87 2.85 11.10
C ASP A 17 -7.76 3.73 10.52
N ALA A 18 -7.65 5.01 10.94
CA ALA A 18 -6.62 5.91 10.44
C ALA A 18 -5.22 5.48 10.91
N LYS A 19 -5.12 5.02 12.17
CA LYS A 19 -3.86 4.50 12.73
C LYS A 19 -3.48 3.16 12.08
N TYR A 20 -4.45 2.29 11.82
CA TYR A 20 -4.25 1.03 11.12
C TYR A 20 -3.77 1.26 9.68
N GLU A 21 -4.43 2.14 8.93
CA GLU A 21 -4.03 2.50 7.57
C GLU A 21 -2.62 3.08 7.54
N ARG A 22 -2.28 3.95 8.49
CA ARG A 22 -0.92 4.49 8.63
C ARG A 22 0.12 3.39 8.85
N PHE A 23 -0.22 2.34 9.59
CA PHE A 23 0.64 1.18 9.82
C PHE A 23 0.86 0.40 8.53
N VAL A 24 -0.21 0.04 7.83
CA VAL A 24 -0.15 -0.67 6.54
C VAL A 24 0.69 0.11 5.52
N HIS A 25 0.46 1.41 5.38
CA HIS A 25 1.24 2.27 4.49
C HIS A 25 2.72 2.33 4.83
N ALA A 26 3.05 2.34 6.12
CA ALA A 26 4.44 2.33 6.55
C ALA A 26 5.09 0.96 6.26
N CYS A 27 4.37 -0.16 6.41
CA CYS A 27 4.86 -1.48 6.01
C CYS A 27 5.15 -1.55 4.50
N ILE A 28 4.24 -1.07 3.64
CA ILE A 28 4.45 -1.03 2.19
C ILE A 28 5.74 -0.26 1.86
N ARG A 29 5.92 0.94 2.43
CA ARG A 29 7.13 1.75 2.22
C ARG A 29 8.41 1.08 2.73
N SER A 30 8.32 0.34 3.83
CA SER A 30 9.46 -0.36 4.42
C SER A 30 9.88 -1.59 3.61
N ARG A 31 8.91 -2.32 3.02
CA ARG A 31 9.17 -3.47 2.15
C ARG A 31 9.89 -3.06 0.87
N SER A 32 9.45 -1.98 0.20
CA SER A 32 10.11 -1.45 -0.99
C SER A 32 11.45 -0.72 -0.69
N GLY A 33 11.93 -0.77 0.56
CA GLY A 33 13.08 0.01 1.05
C GLY A 33 14.04 -0.81 1.91
N ARG A 34 14.26 -0.37 3.16
CA ARG A 34 15.31 -0.91 4.05
C ARG A 34 14.91 -2.18 4.84
N GLY A 35 13.68 -2.69 4.66
CA GLY A 35 13.22 -3.91 5.34
C GLY A 35 13.13 -3.77 6.88
N ARG A 36 12.69 -2.61 7.39
CA ARG A 36 12.58 -2.37 8.84
C ARG A 36 11.29 -1.67 9.21
N LEU A 37 10.71 -2.06 10.34
CA LEU A 37 9.66 -1.28 10.99
C LEU A 37 10.23 0.03 11.54
N ARG A 38 9.40 1.06 11.58
CA ARG A 38 9.71 2.29 12.32
C ARG A 38 9.49 2.05 13.81
N HIS A 39 10.17 2.81 14.66
CA HIS A 39 10.04 2.66 16.12
C HIS A 39 8.59 2.62 16.63
N TRP A 40 7.70 3.49 16.11
CA TRP A 40 6.30 3.48 16.50
C TRP A 40 5.52 2.25 16.00
N GLN A 41 5.91 1.65 14.86
CA GLN A 41 5.33 0.40 14.37
C GLN A 41 5.79 -0.77 15.24
N GLU A 42 7.06 -0.78 15.64
CA GLU A 42 7.60 -1.78 16.57
C GLU A 42 6.87 -1.73 17.91
N LEU A 43 6.65 -0.53 18.48
CA LEU A 43 5.87 -0.37 19.71
C LEU A 43 4.44 -0.87 19.56
N LEU A 44 3.75 -0.48 18.48
CA LEU A 44 2.38 -0.91 18.24
C LEU A 44 2.28 -2.42 18.03
N TRP A 45 3.24 -3.01 17.31
CA TRP A 45 3.34 -4.44 17.10
C TRP A 45 3.65 -5.19 18.40
N SER A 46 4.55 -4.66 19.24
CA SER A 46 4.88 -5.23 20.55
C SER A 46 3.64 -5.34 21.44
N ASN A 47 2.85 -4.26 21.54
CA ASN A 47 1.63 -4.26 22.33
C ASN A 47 0.62 -5.30 21.80
N PHE A 48 0.52 -5.43 20.47
CA PHE A 48 -0.36 -6.44 19.87
C PHE A 48 0.07 -7.87 20.23
N VAL A 49 1.36 -8.20 20.14
CA VAL A 49 1.83 -9.57 20.46
C VAL A 49 1.79 -9.89 21.95
N ASP A 50 1.79 -8.89 22.83
CA ASP A 50 1.54 -9.09 24.26
C ASP A 50 0.09 -9.55 24.53
N GLU A 51 -0.88 -9.06 23.76
CA GLU A 51 -2.29 -9.49 23.84
C GLU A 51 -2.60 -10.74 23.01
N VAL A 52 -1.84 -10.95 21.94
CA VAL A 52 -2.00 -12.06 20.99
C VAL A 52 -0.66 -12.81 20.83
N PRO A 53 -0.26 -13.62 21.82
CA PRO A 53 1.07 -14.24 21.87
C PRO A 53 1.36 -15.26 20.76
N GLY A 54 0.34 -15.63 19.96
CA GLY A 54 0.51 -16.50 18.79
C GLY A 54 1.43 -15.92 17.69
N PHE A 55 1.77 -14.63 17.77
CA PHE A 55 2.62 -13.93 16.82
C PHE A 55 3.95 -13.44 17.42
N THR A 56 4.26 -13.83 18.66
CA THR A 56 5.52 -13.47 19.32
C THR A 56 6.72 -14.03 18.54
N GLY A 57 7.74 -13.19 18.31
CA GLY A 57 8.96 -13.58 17.61
C GLY A 57 8.84 -13.66 16.09
N MET A 58 7.70 -13.23 15.51
CA MET A 58 7.56 -13.12 14.06
C MET A 58 8.66 -12.21 13.45
N PRO A 59 9.41 -12.67 12.45
CA PRO A 59 10.39 -11.87 11.73
C PRO A 59 9.78 -10.62 11.12
N VAL A 60 10.55 -9.53 11.05
CA VAL A 60 10.09 -8.27 10.45
C VAL A 60 9.62 -8.47 9.00
N ASP A 61 10.34 -9.28 8.22
CA ASP A 61 9.96 -9.55 6.83
C ASP A 61 8.58 -10.22 6.74
N ASP A 62 8.28 -11.17 7.63
CA ASP A 62 6.96 -11.82 7.68
C ASP A 62 5.85 -10.83 8.08
N ILE A 63 6.14 -9.91 9.00
CA ILE A 63 5.21 -8.82 9.34
C ILE A 63 4.97 -7.96 8.10
N LEU A 64 6.03 -7.49 7.44
CA LEU A 64 5.92 -6.66 6.24
C LEU A 64 5.10 -7.36 5.15
N ASP A 65 5.30 -8.66 4.97
CA ASP A 65 4.60 -9.48 3.99
C ASP A 65 3.11 -9.62 4.29
N HIS A 66 2.75 -9.83 5.56
CA HIS A 66 1.35 -9.87 5.98
C HIS A 66 0.60 -8.55 5.79
N PHE A 67 1.32 -7.42 5.83
CA PHE A 67 0.75 -6.09 5.64
C PHE A 67 1.01 -5.50 4.25
N TYR A 68 1.47 -6.32 3.30
CA TYR A 68 1.72 -5.89 1.93
C TYR A 68 0.52 -6.15 1.02
N PHE A 69 -0.55 -5.41 1.28
CA PHE A 69 -1.79 -5.46 0.52
C PHE A 69 -2.32 -4.05 0.25
N CYS A 70 -3.19 -3.94 -0.74
CA CYS A 70 -3.88 -2.70 -1.06
C CYS A 70 -4.90 -2.38 0.06
N PRO A 71 -4.76 -1.25 0.78
CA PRO A 71 -5.68 -0.91 1.87
C PRO A 71 -7.12 -0.70 1.39
N LEU A 72 -7.31 -0.26 0.14
CA LEU A 72 -8.64 -0.05 -0.44
C LEU A 72 -9.34 -1.36 -0.80
N HIS A 73 -8.63 -2.29 -1.45
CA HIS A 73 -9.22 -3.50 -2.02
C HIS A 73 -8.97 -4.76 -1.21
N GLN A 74 -8.11 -4.69 -0.18
CA GLN A 74 -7.66 -5.81 0.65
C GLN A 74 -7.09 -6.97 -0.18
N ASN A 75 -6.51 -6.65 -1.34
CA ASN A 75 -5.85 -7.59 -2.25
C ASN A 75 -4.34 -7.47 -2.10
N PRO A 76 -3.57 -8.55 -2.23
CA PRO A 76 -2.11 -8.49 -2.26
C PRO A 76 -1.60 -7.49 -3.30
N LEU A 77 -0.52 -6.79 -2.96
CA LEU A 77 0.22 -5.98 -3.93
C LEU A 77 1.21 -6.87 -4.67
N THR A 78 1.33 -6.65 -5.97
CA THR A 78 2.31 -7.32 -6.83
C THR A 78 3.07 -6.26 -7.60
N GLU A 79 4.37 -6.47 -7.80
CA GLU A 79 5.15 -5.65 -8.72
C GLU A 79 4.61 -5.87 -10.14
N MET A 80 4.17 -4.79 -10.78
CA MET A 80 3.64 -4.84 -12.15
C MET A 80 4.32 -3.75 -12.99
N ALA A 81 4.59 -4.08 -14.24
CA ALA A 81 5.04 -3.12 -15.25
C ALA A 81 3.83 -2.30 -15.71
N VAL A 82 3.92 -0.98 -15.57
CA VAL A 82 2.89 -0.04 -16.01
C VAL A 82 3.52 0.92 -17.01
N HIS A 83 2.90 1.05 -18.17
CA HIS A 83 3.32 2.02 -19.19
C HIS A 83 2.71 3.38 -18.89
N ILE A 84 3.54 4.30 -18.41
CA ILE A 84 3.16 5.70 -18.20
C ILE A 84 3.60 6.57 -19.38
N PRO A 85 2.81 7.57 -19.77
CA PRO A 85 3.26 8.64 -20.65
C PRO A 85 4.55 9.33 -20.13
N ALA A 86 5.41 9.83 -21.01
CA ALA A 86 6.68 10.47 -20.60
C ALA A 86 6.50 11.80 -19.86
N ASP A 87 5.34 12.44 -19.98
CA ASP A 87 4.95 13.62 -19.21
C ASP A 87 4.47 13.29 -17.79
N LEU A 88 4.43 12.00 -17.43
CA LEU A 88 3.95 11.52 -16.15
C LEU A 88 5.05 11.53 -15.07
N ILE A 89 5.20 12.62 -14.31
CA ILE A 89 6.07 12.61 -13.13
C ILE A 89 5.42 11.78 -12.01
N VAL A 90 5.76 10.50 -11.92
CA VAL A 90 5.41 9.64 -10.78
C VAL A 90 6.33 9.98 -9.63
N THR A 91 5.97 11.02 -8.90
CA THR A 91 6.50 11.20 -7.56
C THR A 91 5.66 10.32 -6.61
N THR A 92 6.21 9.84 -5.47
CA THR A 92 5.51 9.05 -4.42
C THR A 92 5.43 9.87 -3.12
N VAL A 93 4.28 10.47 -2.79
CA VAL A 93 3.97 11.34 -1.63
C VAL A 93 2.52 11.04 -1.41
N GLY A 94 2.21 10.78 -0.14
CA GLY A 94 0.82 10.65 0.27
C GLY A 94 0.09 11.92 -0.12
N SER A 95 -1.03 11.74 -0.81
CA SER A 95 -2.06 12.77 -0.90
C SER A 95 -2.55 13.08 0.51
N SER A 96 -2.84 14.35 0.78
CA SER A 96 -3.50 14.83 2.00
C SER A 96 -5.02 14.69 1.95
N ASP A 97 -5.57 14.26 0.80
CA ASP A 97 -7.01 14.11 0.58
C ASP A 97 -7.46 12.68 0.92
N PRO A 98 -8.39 12.53 1.89
CA PRO A 98 -8.83 11.23 2.36
C PRO A 98 -9.71 10.45 1.38
N ASN A 99 -10.14 11.05 0.27
CA ASN A 99 -11.00 10.43 -0.74
C ASN A 99 -10.25 10.11 -2.05
N THR A 100 -8.97 10.44 -2.18
CA THR A 100 -8.19 10.05 -3.36
C THR A 100 -7.97 8.54 -3.30
N PRO A 101 -8.24 7.74 -4.36
CA PRO A 101 -7.98 6.30 -4.36
C PRO A 101 -6.49 6.06 -4.07
N TYR A 102 -6.23 5.67 -2.83
CA TYR A 102 -4.92 5.67 -2.22
C TYR A 102 -3.98 4.72 -2.95
N GLY A 103 -2.96 5.28 -3.58
CA GLY A 103 -1.91 4.53 -4.29
C GLY A 103 -1.48 5.16 -5.61
N PHE A 104 -2.24 6.08 -6.20
CA PHE A 104 -1.82 6.80 -7.39
C PHE A 104 -1.73 8.28 -7.10
N ARG A 105 -0.49 8.81 -7.06
CA ARG A 105 -0.33 10.25 -7.26
C ARG A 105 -0.91 10.55 -8.63
N HIS A 106 -1.93 11.40 -8.68
CA HIS A 106 -2.36 11.96 -9.94
C HIS A 106 -1.16 12.65 -10.59
N PRO A 107 -0.85 12.28 -11.83
CA PRO A 107 0.20 12.93 -12.56
C PRO A 107 -0.26 14.29 -13.06
N PHE A 108 0.53 15.32 -12.78
CA PHE A 108 0.37 16.63 -13.39
C PHE A 108 0.73 16.51 -14.87
N ALA A 109 -0.25 16.69 -15.76
CA ALA A 109 0.02 16.77 -17.20
C ALA A 109 0.74 18.09 -17.51
N VAL A 110 1.91 18.02 -18.13
CA VAL A 110 2.60 19.16 -18.76
C VAL A 110 2.87 18.77 -20.21
N PRO A 111 2.68 19.65 -21.21
CA PRO A 111 2.68 19.21 -22.59
C PRO A 111 4.08 18.81 -23.07
N HIS A 112 4.10 17.72 -23.84
CA HIS A 112 5.04 17.37 -24.91
C HIS A 112 6.26 16.49 -24.57
N SER A 113 6.02 15.17 -24.53
CA SER A 113 6.73 14.23 -25.40
C SER A 113 5.89 12.96 -25.65
N SER A 114 6.02 12.34 -26.81
CA SER A 114 5.19 11.20 -27.27
C SER A 114 5.72 9.82 -26.90
N GLU A 115 6.72 9.75 -26.01
CA GLU A 115 7.30 8.47 -25.59
C GLU A 115 6.56 7.92 -24.37
N THR A 116 6.45 6.60 -24.28
CA THR A 116 5.90 5.92 -23.09
C THR A 116 7.05 5.25 -22.36
N HIS A 117 7.07 5.37 -21.04
CA HIS A 117 8.06 4.71 -20.18
C HIS A 117 7.40 3.56 -19.43
N GLU A 118 8.09 2.43 -19.35
CA GLU A 118 7.73 1.37 -18.43
C GLU A 118 8.27 1.72 -17.04
N ILE A 119 7.39 1.78 -16.05
CA ILE A 119 7.78 1.84 -14.64
C ILE A 119 7.26 0.60 -13.93
N ARG A 120 7.97 0.19 -12.87
CA ARG A 120 7.52 -0.86 -11.98
C ARG A 120 6.87 -0.26 -10.76
N LEU A 121 5.65 -0.71 -10.48
CA LEU A 121 4.85 -0.24 -9.35
C LEU A 121 4.21 -1.44 -8.66
N ASP A 122 4.16 -1.36 -7.34
CA ASP A 122 3.42 -2.30 -6.52
C ASP A 122 1.94 -1.91 -6.54
N THR A 123 1.11 -2.69 -7.23
CA THR A 123 -0.32 -2.43 -7.37
C THR A 123 -1.13 -3.70 -7.18
N CYS A 124 -2.42 -3.55 -6.88
CA CYS A 124 -3.34 -4.69 -6.87
C CYS A 124 -4.14 -4.75 -8.18
N PRO A 125 -4.63 -5.93 -8.59
CA PRO A 125 -5.33 -6.10 -9.87
C PRO A 125 -6.54 -5.17 -10.07
N LYS A 126 -7.25 -4.84 -8.98
CA LYS A 126 -8.41 -3.92 -9.03
C LYS A 126 -8.00 -2.47 -9.26
N CYS A 127 -6.91 -2.01 -8.64
CA CYS A 127 -6.38 -0.68 -8.88
C CYS A 127 -5.86 -0.54 -10.32
N LEU A 128 -5.17 -1.57 -10.83
CA LEU A 128 -4.68 -1.58 -12.20
C LEU A 128 -5.83 -1.51 -13.21
N ALA A 129 -6.85 -2.36 -13.06
CA ALA A 129 -8.01 -2.36 -13.94
C ALA A 129 -8.76 -1.00 -13.93
N LEU A 130 -8.80 -0.31 -12.78
CA LEU A 130 -9.39 1.03 -12.70
C LEU A 130 -8.55 2.06 -13.47
N ALA A 131 -7.23 1.99 -13.33
CA ALA A 131 -6.30 2.88 -14.05
C ALA A 131 -6.41 2.69 -15.57
N ASP A 132 -6.47 1.44 -16.04
CA ASP A 132 -6.62 1.12 -17.46
C ASP A 132 -7.95 1.64 -18.03
N ARG A 133 -9.07 1.45 -17.30
CA ARG A 133 -10.38 1.97 -17.71
C ARG A 133 -10.42 3.50 -17.80
N ASN A 134 -9.78 4.19 -16.86
CA ASN A 134 -9.71 5.65 -16.86
C ASN A 134 -8.81 6.18 -17.99
N ARG A 135 -7.80 5.40 -18.41
CA ARG A 135 -6.97 5.72 -19.58
C ARG A 135 -7.76 5.60 -20.89
N GLU A 136 -8.64 4.60 -20.98
CA GLU A 136 -9.50 4.40 -22.15
C GLU A 136 -10.64 5.44 -22.24
N ASN A 137 -11.07 6.01 -21.11
CA ASN A 137 -12.16 7.01 -21.06
C ASN A 137 -11.86 8.16 -20.06
N PRO A 138 -11.06 9.18 -20.46
CA PRO A 138 -10.64 10.27 -19.58
C PRO A 138 -11.71 11.33 -19.25
N SER A 139 -12.98 11.13 -19.64
CA SER A 139 -14.05 12.14 -19.56
C SER A 139 -15.25 11.75 -18.67
N GLY A 140 -15.04 10.88 -17.68
CA GLY A 140 -16.06 10.50 -16.69
C GLY A 140 -16.19 11.50 -15.56
#